data_AF-A0A976DLM2-F1
#
_entry.id   AF-A0A976DLM2-F1
#
_cell.length_a   1.000
_cell.length_b   1.000
_cell.length_c   1.000
_cell.angle_alpha   90.00
_cell.angle_beta   90.00
_cell.angle_gamma   90.00
#
_symmetry.space_group_name_H-M   'P 1'
#
loop_
_entity.id
_entity.type
_entity.pdbx_description
1 polymer ?
#
loop_
_entity_poly.entity_id
_entity_poly.type
_entity_poly.pdbx_seq_one_letter_code
_entity_poly.pdbx_strand_id
1 'polypeptide(L)'
;EDLCGAKGTREIAFREAAIEVIKRGEDRFVVVGDQSRSEITGGIFTTYGGFDTYGTNTQDMVIQIVRKGDPRFSDALSARQTLGPDWQAIVAKGSSDSCL
;
A
#
# COMPACT_ATOMS: atom_id res chain seq x y z
N GLU A 1 15.51 3.24 -12.37
CA GLU A 1 15.12 2.38 -11.24
C GLU A 1 13.63 2.55 -11.05
N ASP A 2 12.86 1.61 -11.59
CA ASP A 2 11.40 1.59 -11.45
C ASP A 2 11.05 1.41 -9.97
N LEU A 3 10.45 2.46 -9.40
CA LEU A 3 9.87 2.46 -8.05
C LEU A 3 8.65 1.52 -7.94
N CYS A 4 8.25 0.88 -9.05
CA CYS A 4 7.17 -0.10 -9.15
C CYS A 4 7.66 -1.56 -9.00
N GLY A 5 8.66 -1.79 -8.15
CA GLY A 5 8.93 -3.14 -7.66
C GLY A 5 7.81 -3.56 -6.70
N ALA A 6 7.34 -4.82 -6.78
CA ALA A 6 6.24 -5.34 -5.94
C ALA A 6 6.42 -5.10 -4.42
N LYS A 7 7.65 -4.90 -3.93
CA LYS A 7 7.91 -4.57 -2.54
C LYS A 7 7.55 -3.12 -2.16
N GLY A 8 7.68 -2.18 -3.10
CA GLY A 8 7.39 -0.76 -2.90
C GLY A 8 5.89 -0.47 -2.80
N THR A 9 5.07 -1.17 -3.58
CA THR A 9 3.61 -0.95 -3.61
C THR A 9 2.95 -1.29 -2.27
N ARG A 10 3.42 -2.32 -1.54
CA ARG A 10 2.84 -2.70 -0.24
C ARG A 10 3.11 -1.66 0.84
N GLU A 11 4.35 -1.19 0.93
CA GLU A 11 4.72 -0.17 1.90
C GLU A 11 3.96 1.14 1.63
N ILE A 12 3.81 1.51 0.36
CA ILE A 12 2.99 2.66 -0.05
C ILE A 12 1.53 2.44 0.37
N ALA A 13 0.93 1.30 0.04
CA ALA A 13 -0.45 0.99 0.43
C ALA A 13 -0.67 1.03 1.95
N PHE A 14 0.30 0.57 2.75
CA PHE A 14 0.25 0.68 4.22
C PHE A 14 0.30 2.12 4.71
N ARG A 15 1.18 2.95 4.13
CA ARG A 15 1.27 4.37 4.46
C ARG A 15 -0.02 5.10 4.08
N GLU A 16 -0.58 4.79 2.91
CA GLU A 16 -1.85 5.33 2.44
C GLU A 16 -3.01 4.98 3.36
N ALA A 17 -3.11 3.71 3.75
CA ALA A 17 -4.09 3.27 4.73
C ALA A 17 -3.95 4.04 6.05
N ALA A 18 -2.73 4.24 6.55
CA ALA A 18 -2.50 5.01 7.78
C ALA A 18 -2.91 6.49 7.63
N ILE A 19 -2.64 7.12 6.49
CA ILE A 19 -3.09 8.49 6.20
C ILE A 19 -4.61 8.57 6.22
N GLU A 20 -5.29 7.64 5.56
CA GLU A 20 -6.76 7.60 5.46
C GLU A 20 -7.42 7.36 6.83
N VAL A 21 -6.85 6.49 7.66
CA VAL A 21 -7.30 6.23 9.04
C VAL A 21 -7.24 7.53 9.87
N ILE A 22 -6.13 8.26 9.79
CA ILE A 22 -5.94 9.52 10.51
C ILE A 22 -6.88 10.61 9.98
N LYS A 23 -7.06 10.73 8.66
CA LYS A 23 -8.01 11.68 8.04
C LYS A 23 -9.45 11.43 8.48
N ARG A 24 -9.81 10.18 8.77
CA ARG A 24 -11.12 9.80 9.32
C ARG A 24 -11.26 10.04 10.83
N GLY A 25 -10.22 10.55 11.49
CA GLY A 25 -10.21 10.86 12.92
C GLY A 25 -9.94 9.66 13.83
N GLU A 26 -9.48 8.55 13.25
CA GLU A 26 -9.18 7.30 13.97
C GLU A 26 -7.65 7.12 14.06
N ASP A 27 -7.18 6.20 14.92
CA ASP A 27 -5.74 5.93 15.08
C ASP A 27 -5.35 4.51 14.72
N ARG A 28 -6.27 3.54 14.83
CA ARG A 28 -5.93 2.12 14.80
C ARG A 28 -6.58 1.39 13.64
N PHE A 29 -5.83 0.49 13.03
CA PHE A 29 -6.32 -0.36 11.94
C PHE A 29 -5.65 -1.74 11.94
N VAL A 30 -6.28 -2.69 11.27
CA VAL A 30 -5.75 -4.02 10.99
C VAL A 30 -5.86 -4.31 9.50
N VAL A 31 -4.93 -5.11 8.99
CA VAL A 31 -5.04 -5.65 7.63
C VAL A 31 -5.93 -6.88 7.69
N VAL A 32 -7.02 -6.87 6.92
CA VAL A 32 -7.96 -7.99 6.83
C VAL A 32 -7.83 -8.76 5.53
N GLY A 33 -7.16 -8.19 4.53
CA GLY A 33 -6.87 -8.84 3.26
C GLY A 33 -5.64 -8.22 2.61
N ASP A 34 -4.83 -9.08 2.01
CA ASP A 34 -3.66 -8.72 1.22
C ASP A 34 -3.63 -9.68 0.03
N GLN A 35 -4.10 -9.21 -1.13
CA GLN A 35 -4.18 -9.98 -2.36
C GLN A 35 -3.17 -9.38 -3.34
N SER A 36 -2.19 -10.17 -3.76
CA SER A 36 -1.26 -9.79 -4.83
C SER A 36 -1.68 -10.50 -6.11
N ARG A 37 -2.04 -9.73 -7.14
CA ARG A 37 -2.37 -10.26 -8.47
C ARG A 37 -1.31 -9.81 -9.47
N SER A 38 -0.57 -10.77 -9.99
CA SER A 38 0.37 -10.58 -11.10
C SER A 38 -0.29 -11.06 -12.38
N GLU A 39 -0.47 -10.18 -13.35
CA GLU A 39 -1.05 -10.50 -14.65
C GLU A 39 -0.05 -10.15 -15.76
N ILE A 40 0.20 -11.09 -16.67
CA ILE A 40 1.01 -10.84 -17.87
C ILE A 40 0.08 -10.17 -18.89
N THR A 41 0.30 -8.89 -19.14
CA THR A 41 -0.54 -8.07 -20.04
C THR A 41 -0.04 -8.10 -21.48
N GLY A 42 1.21 -8.52 -21.69
CA GLY A 42 1.75 -8.72 -23.04
C GLY A 42 3.14 -9.32 -23.04
N GLY A 43 3.62 -9.69 -24.23
CA GLY A 43 5.00 -10.08 -24.44
C GLY A 43 5.46 -9.59 -25.80
N ILE A 44 6.74 -9.22 -25.90
CA ILE A 44 7.39 -8.83 -27.15
C ILE A 44 8.47 -9.84 -27.50
N PHE A 45 8.60 -10.12 -28.80
CA PHE A 45 9.77 -10.80 -29.33
C PHE A 45 10.80 -9.75 -29.70
N THR A 46 11.98 -9.83 -29.09
CA THR A 46 13.09 -8.96 -29.43
C THR A 46 13.78 -9.48 -30.69
N THR A 47 14.35 -8.56 -31.48
CA THR A 47 15.11 -8.88 -32.71
C THR A 47 16.26 -9.86 -32.48
N TYR A 48 16.74 -10.02 -31.24
CA TYR A 48 17.80 -10.94 -30.86
C TYR A 48 17.29 -12.32 -30.40
N GLY A 49 16.01 -12.64 -30.59
CA GLY A 49 15.42 -13.94 -30.27
C GLY A 49 15.02 -14.11 -28.80
N GLY A 50 15.03 -13.03 -28.00
CA GLY A 50 14.52 -13.04 -26.63
C GLY A 50 13.00 -12.81 -26.61
N PHE A 51 12.30 -13.47 -25.68
CA PHE A 51 10.90 -13.20 -25.39
C PHE A 51 10.81 -12.49 -24.04
N ASP A 52 10.41 -11.21 -24.08
CA ASP A 52 10.23 -10.37 -22.89
C ASP A 52 8.74 -10.22 -22.59
N THR A 53 8.33 -10.55 -21.37
CA THR A 53 6.94 -10.38 -20.90
C THR A 53 6.80 -9.11 -20.08
N TYR A 54 5.78 -8.31 -20.37
CA TYR A 54 5.37 -7.19 -19.54
C TYR A 54 4.07 -7.53 -18.83
N GLY A 55 4.00 -7.23 -17.54
CA GLY A 55 2.84 -7.54 -16.72
C GLY A 55 2.55 -6.45 -15.70
N THR A 56 1.27 -6.36 -15.30
CA THR A 56 0.82 -5.51 -14.21
C THR A 56 0.83 -6.30 -12.90
N ASN A 57 1.38 -5.69 -11.85
CA ASN A 57 1.28 -6.21 -10.49
C ASN A 57 0.31 -5.31 -9.71
N THR A 58 -0.89 -5.79 -9.44
CA THR A 58 -1.86 -5.09 -8.60
C THR A 58 -1.85 -5.69 -7.20
N GLN A 59 -1.64 -4.86 -6.20
CA GLN A 59 -1.74 -5.25 -4.79
C GLN A 59 -2.99 -4.62 -4.21
N ASP A 60 -3.95 -5.48 -3.87
CA ASP A 60 -5.19 -5.08 -3.21
C ASP A 60 -5.03 -5.32 -1.70
N MET A 61 -4.97 -4.24 -0.93
CA MET A 61 -4.87 -4.28 0.52
C MET A 61 -6.18 -3.77 1.12
N VAL A 62 -6.82 -4.62 1.92
CA VAL A 62 -8.04 -4.26 2.63
C VAL A 62 -7.68 -3.98 4.09
N ILE A 63 -7.92 -2.74 4.50
CA ILE A 63 -7.73 -2.29 5.89
C ILE A 63 -9.08 -2.10 6.59
N GLN A 64 -9.15 -2.54 7.84
CA GLN A 64 -10.29 -2.31 8.72
C GLN A 64 -9.86 -1.38 9.86
N ILE A 65 -10.57 -0.27 10.02
CA ILE A 65 -10.42 0.62 11.17
C ILE A 65 -10.88 -0.11 12.44
N VAL A 66 -10.07 -0.04 13.49
CA VAL A 66 -10.36 -0.65 14.78
C VAL A 66 -10.62 0.43 15.80
N ARG A 67 -11.85 0.46 16.32
CA ARG A 67 -12.29 1.47 17.28
C ARG A 67 -11.98 1.08 18.71
N LYS A 68 -11.91 2.08 19.59
CA LYS A 68 -11.76 1.88 21.03
C LYS A 68 -12.95 1.05 21.56
N GLY A 69 -12.65 -0.13 22.10
CA GLY A 69 -13.65 -1.10 22.58
C GLY A 69 -13.77 -2.35 21.70
N ASP A 70 -13.16 -2.37 20.51
CA ASP A 70 -12.99 -3.61 19.74
C ASP A 70 -11.95 -4.51 20.45
N PRO A 71 -12.18 -5.83 20.57
CA PRO A 71 -11.23 -6.75 21.18
C PRO A 71 -9.87 -6.77 20.48
N ARG A 72 -9.82 -6.38 19.19
CA ARG A 72 -8.58 -6.32 18.41
C ARG A 72 -7.83 -5.00 18.59
N PHE A 73 -8.35 -4.05 19.40
CA PHE A 73 -7.75 -2.73 19.55
C PHE A 73 -6.34 -2.77 20.16
N SER A 74 -6.07 -3.73 21.06
CA SER A 74 -4.74 -3.97 21.63
C SER A 74 -3.72 -4.36 20.57
N ASP A 75 -4.13 -5.22 19.65
CA ASP A 75 -3.28 -5.84 18.62
C ASP A 75 -3.27 -5.04 17.30
N ALA A 76 -4.13 -4.02 17.18
CA ALA A 76 -4.21 -3.17 16.01
C ALA A 76 -3.00 -2.23 15.88
N LEU A 77 -2.60 -1.99 14.63
CA LEU A 77 -1.51 -1.09 14.28
C LEU A 77 -1.92 0.37 14.49
N SER A 78 -1.03 1.19 15.07
CA SER A 78 -1.24 2.63 15.17
C SER A 78 -0.77 3.32 13.90
N ALA A 79 -1.68 4.03 13.22
CA ALA A 79 -1.42 4.78 12.01
C ALA A 79 -0.32 5.83 12.19
N ARG A 80 -0.28 6.52 13.34
CA ARG A 80 0.77 7.50 13.63
C ARG A 80 2.13 6.82 13.81
N GLN A 81 2.18 5.67 14.46
CA GLN A 81 3.43 4.90 14.56
C GLN A 81 3.87 4.36 13.20
N THR A 82 2.93 3.93 12.34
CA THR A 82 3.23 3.46 10.98
C THR A 82 3.85 4.56 10.12
N LEU A 83 3.38 5.81 10.25
CA LEU A 83 3.93 6.96 9.52
C LEU A 83 5.17 7.58 10.16
N GLY A 84 5.41 7.32 11.44
CA GLY A 84 6.54 7.86 12.20
C GLY A 84 6.33 9.30 12.68
N PRO A 85 7.37 9.96 13.22
CA PRO A 85 7.27 11.28 13.86
C PRO A 85 6.76 12.38 12.91
N ASP A 86 7.04 12.25 11.61
CA ASP A 86 6.63 13.20 10.57
C ASP A 86 5.22 12.95 10.00
N TRP A 87 4.41 12.11 10.67
CA TRP A 87 3.07 11.73 10.20
C TRP A 87 2.19 12.93 9.81
N GLN A 88 2.32 14.06 10.51
CA GLN A 88 1.56 15.28 10.21
C GLN A 88 1.90 15.84 8.85
N ALA A 89 3.19 15.92 8.52
CA ALA A 89 3.66 16.39 7.23
C ALA A 89 3.27 15.42 6.10
N ILE A 90 3.33 14.11 6.38
CA ILE A 90 2.94 13.07 5.42
C ILE A 90 1.44 13.14 5.11
N VAL A 91 0.59 13.25 6.14
CA VAL A 91 -0.87 13.38 5.97
C VAL A 91 -1.24 14.67 5.24
N ALA A 92 -0.55 15.78 5.54
CA ALA A 92 -0.76 17.07 4.90
C ALA A 92 -0.32 17.07 3.43
N LYS A 93 0.79 16.40 3.10
CA LYS A 93 1.26 16.22 1.72
C LYS A 93 0.30 15.35 0.90
N GLY A 94 -0.38 14.41 1.54
CA GLY A 94 -1.27 13.47 0.88
C GLY A 94 -0.53 12.40 0.08
N SER A 95 -1.30 11.49 -0.49
CA SER A 95 -0.82 10.37 -1.28
C SER A 95 -0.07 10.87 -2.50
N SER A 96 1.26 10.80 -2.47
CA SER A 96 2.04 11.08 -3.66
C SER A 96 1.88 9.87 -4.58
N ASP A 97 0.93 9.97 -5.51
CA ASP A 97 0.73 9.08 -6.66
C ASP A 97 2.08 8.85 -7.35
N SER A 98 2.78 7.80 -6.94
CA SER A 98 4.03 7.40 -7.59
C SER A 98 3.82 6.04 -8.22
N CYS A 99 3.08 6.04 -9.33
CA CYS A 99 3.23 5.21 -10.53
C CYS A 99 2.37 5.85 -11.64
N LEU A 100 2.96 6.71 -12.48
CA LEU A 100 2.40 7.12 -13.78
C LEU A 100 3.01 6.26 -14.88
#